data_AF-A0A0H5QST3-F1
#
_entry.id   AF-A0A0H5QST3-F1
#
_cell.length_a   1.000
_cell.length_b   1.000
_cell.length_c   1.000
_cell.angle_alpha   90.00
_cell.angle_beta   90.00
_cell.angle_gamma   90.00
#
_symmetry.space_group_name_H-M   'P 1'
#
loop_
_entity.id
_entity.type
_entity.pdbx_description
1 polymer ?
#
loop_
_entity_poly.entity_id
_entity_poly.type
_entity_poly.pdbx_seq_one_letter_code
_entity_poly.pdbx_strand_id
1 'polypeptide(L)'
;KTVVIETLARSQLAAFGLTVKVQTLNPKAQSVSELYGVLDPMTRDWTDGILSKLFRETNEPLKGEAKEVRWIVFDGDVDALWVENMNSVMDDNKLLTLPNGERIRLQEHVKLLVEVADL
;
A
#
# COMPACT_ATOMS: atom_id res chain seq x y z
N LYS A 1 -16.51 1.37 -7.97
CA LYS A 1 -16.44 0.16 -7.11
C LYS A 1 -16.09 0.56 -5.67
N THR A 2 -15.53 1.75 -5.50
CA THR A 2 -15.40 2.55 -4.27
C THR A 2 -16.54 2.42 -3.25
N VAL A 3 -17.82 2.59 -3.62
CA VAL A 3 -18.96 2.50 -2.67
C VAL A 3 -19.04 1.13 -1.99
N VAL A 4 -18.68 0.05 -2.70
CA VAL A 4 -18.65 -1.30 -2.12
C VAL A 4 -17.52 -1.43 -1.10
N ILE A 5 -16.34 -0.88 -1.40
CA ILE A 5 -15.18 -0.89 -0.49
C ILE A 5 -15.51 -0.08 0.77
N GLU A 6 -16.08 1.11 0.63
CA GLU A 6 -16.49 1.94 1.77
C GLU A 6 -17.58 1.26 2.62
N THR A 7 -18.57 0.64 1.97
CA THR A 7 -19.65 -0.08 2.67
C THR A 7 -19.08 -1.28 3.43
N LEU A 8 -18.18 -2.04 2.82
CA LEU A 8 -17.51 -3.17 3.45
C LEU A 8 -16.68 -2.70 4.65
N ALA A 9 -15.88 -1.65 4.49
CA ALA A 9 -15.09 -1.06 5.57
C ALA A 9 -15.97 -0.65 6.77
N ARG A 10 -17.12 -0.02 6.52
CA ARG A 10 -18.08 0.36 7.57
C ARG A 10 -18.73 -0.84 8.24
N SER A 11 -19.08 -1.88 7.48
CA SER A 11 -19.71 -3.08 8.02
C SER A 11 -18.79 -3.89 8.95
N GLN A 12 -17.47 -3.84 8.74
CA GLN A 12 -16.49 -4.54 9.58
C GLN A 12 -16.54 -4.08 11.04
N LEU A 13 -16.79 -2.79 11.27
CA LEU A 13 -16.97 -2.25 12.60
C LEU A 13 -18.24 -2.79 13.26
N ALA A 14 -19.35 -2.81 12.53
CA ALA A 14 -20.64 -3.27 13.06
C ALA A 14 -20.69 -4.79 13.29
N ALA A 15 -20.07 -5.58 12.42
CA ALA A 15 -20.14 -7.04 12.46
C ALA A 15 -19.07 -7.66 13.38
N PHE A 16 -17.86 -7.09 13.43
CA PHE A 16 -16.70 -7.70 14.10
C PHE A 16 -16.01 -6.78 15.12
N GLY A 17 -16.45 -5.53 15.24
CA GLY A 17 -15.78 -4.53 16.07
C GLY A 17 -14.40 -4.13 15.54
N LEU A 18 -14.14 -4.34 14.23
CA LEU A 18 -12.87 -4.01 13.58
C LEU A 18 -12.95 -2.61 12.95
N THR A 19 -12.05 -1.72 13.34
CA THR A 19 -11.90 -0.42 12.70
C THR A 19 -11.11 -0.59 11.41
N VAL A 20 -11.69 -0.19 10.28
CA VAL A 20 -11.00 -0.23 8.99
C VAL A 20 -10.54 1.17 8.61
N LYS A 21 -9.24 1.35 8.39
CA LYS A 21 -8.67 2.56 7.81
C LYS A 21 -8.35 2.33 6.34
N VAL A 22 -8.94 3.13 5.47
CA VAL A 22 -8.73 3.02 4.02
C VAL A 22 -7.84 4.17 3.56
N GLN A 23 -6.77 3.83 2.84
CA GLN A 23 -5.84 4.76 2.23
C GLN A 23 -5.87 4.50 0.72
N THR A 24 -6.27 5.50 -0.06
CA THR A 24 -6.39 5.35 -1.52
C THR A 24 -5.23 6.06 -2.23
N LEU A 25 -4.66 5.41 -3.22
CA LEU A 25 -3.55 5.91 -4.03
C LEU A 25 -3.81 5.62 -5.51
N ASN A 26 -3.65 6.61 -6.37
CA ASN A 26 -3.61 6.38 -7.81
C ASN A 26 -2.15 6.21 -8.26
N PRO A 27 -1.70 4.99 -8.62
CA PRO A 27 -0.31 4.74 -8.97
C PRO A 27 0.11 5.41 -10.28
N LYS A 28 -0.83 5.73 -11.18
CA LYS A 28 -0.57 6.39 -12.47
C LYS A 28 -0.56 7.91 -12.40
N ALA A 29 -0.96 8.49 -11.27
CA ALA A 29 -0.95 9.94 -11.09
C ALA A 29 0.47 10.51 -10.91
N GLN A 30 1.45 9.65 -10.66
CA GLN A 30 2.85 10.03 -10.40
C GLN A 30 3.81 9.17 -11.19
N SER A 31 5.06 9.63 -11.32
CA SER A 31 6.13 8.81 -11.87
C SER A 31 6.49 7.65 -10.93
N VAL A 32 7.07 6.57 -11.47
CA VAL A 32 7.53 5.41 -10.67
C VAL A 32 8.52 5.83 -9.58
N SER A 33 9.39 6.79 -9.88
CA SER A 33 10.35 7.38 -8.94
C SER A 33 9.65 8.12 -7.79
N GLU A 34 8.59 8.87 -8.05
CA GLU A 34 7.82 9.56 -7.00
C GLU A 34 6.90 8.60 -6.25
N LEU A 35 6.52 7.48 -6.87
CA LEU A 35 5.70 6.44 -6.25
C LEU A 35 6.51 5.65 -5.21
N TYR A 36 7.65 5.08 -5.61
CA TYR A 36 8.48 4.24 -4.71
C TYR A 36 9.56 4.99 -3.96
N GLY A 37 10.01 6.12 -4.49
CA GLY A 37 11.14 6.88 -3.98
C GLY A 37 12.34 6.83 -4.92
N VAL A 38 13.27 7.74 -4.68
CA VAL A 38 14.47 7.94 -5.49
C VAL A 38 15.71 7.94 -4.60
N LEU A 39 16.75 7.26 -5.07
CA LEU A 39 18.08 7.31 -4.49
C LEU A 39 18.90 8.32 -5.29
N ASP A 40 19.35 9.40 -4.65
CA ASP A 40 20.20 10.39 -5.30
C ASP A 40 21.55 9.75 -5.67
N PRO A 41 21.96 9.75 -6.95
CA PRO A 41 23.20 9.09 -7.39
C PRO A 41 24.47 9.78 -6.88
N MET A 42 24.39 11.07 -6.53
CA MET A 42 25.52 11.87 -6.05
C MET A 42 25.64 11.82 -4.54
N THR A 43 24.57 12.10 -3.80
CA THR A 43 24.61 12.14 -2.33
C THR A 43 24.38 10.77 -1.70
N ARG A 44 23.80 9.83 -2.46
CA ARG A 44 23.30 8.53 -1.97
C ARG A 44 22.20 8.66 -0.92
N ASP A 45 21.53 9.81 -0.88
CA ASP A 45 20.39 10.02 0.01
C ASP A 45 19.14 9.38 -0.58
N TRP A 46 18.36 8.74 0.28
CA TRP A 46 17.09 8.13 -0.07
C TRP A 46 15.94 9.12 0.21
N THR A 47 15.10 9.35 -0.80
CA THR A 47 13.84 10.07 -0.65
C THR A 47 12.69 9.10 -0.85
N ASP A 48 11.86 8.92 0.18
CA ASP A 48 10.67 8.07 0.10
C ASP A 48 9.64 8.66 -0.89
N GLY A 49 9.05 7.78 -1.68
CA GLY A 49 7.91 8.09 -2.53
C GLY A 49 6.59 8.01 -1.78
N ILE A 50 5.49 8.31 -2.48
CA ILE A 50 4.15 8.30 -1.88
C ILE A 50 3.76 6.89 -1.42
N LEU A 51 4.01 5.87 -2.25
CA LEU A 51 3.70 4.48 -1.91
C LEU A 51 4.61 3.97 -0.80
N SER A 52 5.92 4.22 -0.85
CA SER A 52 6.84 3.73 0.20
C SER A 52 6.51 4.35 1.56
N LYS A 53 6.23 5.66 1.60
CA LYS A 53 5.79 6.37 2.81
C LYS A 53 4.46 5.83 3.31
N LEU A 54 3.46 5.71 2.43
CA LEU A 54 2.15 5.17 2.78
C LEU A 54 2.26 3.73 3.33
N PHE A 55 3.08 2.91 2.69
CA PHE A 55 3.30 1.53 3.08
C PHE A 55 3.93 1.46 4.47
N ARG A 56 4.92 2.31 4.78
CA ARG A 56 5.51 2.39 6.14
C ARG A 56 4.46 2.78 7.18
N GLU A 57 3.76 3.88 6.97
CA GLU A 57 2.75 4.39 7.90
C GLU A 57 1.67 3.33 8.16
N THR A 58 1.25 2.64 7.10
CA THR A 58 0.23 1.59 7.19
C THR A 58 0.77 0.33 7.88
N ASN A 59 2.04 -0.03 7.70
CA ASN A 59 2.68 -1.17 8.35
C ASN A 59 3.13 -0.92 9.78
N GLU A 60 2.97 0.29 10.33
CA GLU A 60 3.27 0.53 11.74
C GLU A 60 2.50 -0.44 12.65
N PRO A 61 3.15 -0.97 13.71
CA PRO A 61 2.50 -1.84 14.67
C PRO A 61 1.24 -1.19 15.26
N LEU A 62 0.22 -2.01 15.45
CA LEU A 62 -0.99 -1.57 16.13
C LEU A 62 -0.66 -1.24 17.60
N LYS A 63 -1.22 -0.15 18.12
CA LYS A 63 -1.01 0.27 19.51
C LYS A 63 -1.96 -0.51 20.42
N GLY A 64 -1.42 -1.29 21.35
CA GLY A 64 -2.20 -2.07 22.32
C GLY A 64 -3.09 -3.12 21.67
N GLU A 65 -4.28 -3.34 22.22
CA GLU A 65 -5.28 -4.30 21.72
C GLU A 65 -6.19 -3.72 20.62
N ALA A 66 -5.66 -2.78 19.81
CA ALA A 66 -6.45 -2.16 18.76
C ALA A 66 -6.90 -3.20 17.72
N LYS A 67 -8.21 -3.42 17.63
CA LYS A 67 -8.86 -4.20 16.58
C LYS A 67 -8.96 -3.34 15.31
N GLU A 68 -7.84 -3.17 14.62
CA GLU A 68 -7.72 -2.32 13.44
C GLU A 68 -7.19 -3.12 12.23
N VAL A 69 -7.80 -2.89 11.06
CA VAL A 69 -7.32 -3.38 9.78
C VAL A 69 -7.09 -2.17 8.88
N ARG A 70 -6.01 -2.16 8.12
CA ARG A 70 -5.66 -1.04 7.25
C ARG A 70 -5.61 -1.49 5.80
N TRP A 71 -6.26 -0.74 4.93
CA TRP A 71 -6.42 -1.07 3.53
C TRP A 71 -5.69 -0.03 2.69
N ILE A 72 -4.83 -0.49 1.80
CA ILE A 72 -4.23 0.34 0.74
C ILE A 72 -4.97 0.01 -0.55
N VAL A 73 -5.69 0.99 -1.09
CA VAL A 73 -6.49 0.86 -2.31
C VAL A 73 -5.74 1.54 -3.45
N PHE A 74 -5.36 0.76 -4.46
CA PHE A 74 -4.80 1.27 -5.70
C PHE A 74 -5.95 1.59 -6.66
N ASP A 75 -6.25 2.88 -6.83
CA ASP A 75 -7.33 3.39 -7.70
C ASP A 75 -6.75 3.85 -9.03
N GLY A 76 -6.67 2.92 -9.98
CA GLY A 76 -6.07 3.14 -11.28
C GLY A 76 -5.67 1.84 -11.97
N ASP A 77 -5.42 1.91 -13.27
CA ASP A 77 -5.04 0.74 -14.04
C ASP A 77 -3.70 0.16 -13.57
N VAL A 78 -3.61 -1.15 -13.71
CA VAL A 78 -2.41 -1.93 -13.44
C VAL A 78 -1.50 -1.85 -14.66
N ASP A 79 -0.27 -1.35 -14.47
CA ASP A 79 0.74 -1.30 -15.53
C ASP A 79 2.01 -2.04 -15.12
N ALA A 80 2.79 -2.47 -16.13
CA ALA A 80 4.00 -3.25 -15.89
C ALA A 80 5.07 -2.49 -15.08
N LEU A 81 5.07 -1.14 -15.12
CA LEU A 81 6.11 -0.33 -14.52
C LEU A 81 6.00 -0.31 -12.99
N TRP A 82 4.81 -0.06 -12.45
CA TRP A 82 4.63 -0.05 -11.00
C TRP A 82 4.44 -1.46 -10.44
N VAL A 83 3.90 -2.41 -11.20
CA VAL A 83 3.66 -3.77 -10.73
C VAL A 83 4.95 -4.55 -10.49
N GLU A 84 6.02 -4.28 -11.23
CA GLU A 84 7.30 -4.98 -11.08
C GLU A 84 7.79 -4.96 -9.63
N ASN A 85 7.77 -3.78 -8.99
CA ASN A 85 8.17 -3.61 -7.58
C ASN A 85 7.13 -4.15 -6.59
N MET A 86 5.87 -4.32 -7.00
CA MET A 86 4.78 -4.83 -6.16
C MET A 86 4.59 -6.34 -6.23
N ASN A 87 5.17 -7.01 -7.22
CA ASN A 87 4.96 -8.44 -7.44
C ASN A 87 5.37 -9.27 -6.21
N SER A 88 6.51 -8.92 -5.58
CA SER A 88 6.99 -9.56 -4.34
C SER A 88 6.13 -9.24 -3.10
N VAL A 89 5.27 -8.22 -3.17
CA VAL A 89 4.30 -7.90 -2.12
C VAL A 89 3.02 -8.72 -2.30
N MET A 90 2.65 -8.95 -3.56
CA MET A 90 1.43 -9.68 -3.95
C MET A 90 1.59 -11.20 -3.88
N ASP A 91 2.82 -11.71 -3.93
CA ASP A 91 3.13 -13.13 -3.77
C ASP A 91 3.22 -13.56 -2.28
N ASP A 92 3.65 -14.82 -2.06
CA ASP A 92 3.79 -15.39 -0.72
C ASP A 92 4.88 -14.70 0.14
N ASN A 93 5.81 -13.96 -0.48
CA ASN A 93 6.88 -13.27 0.23
C ASN A 93 6.34 -12.08 1.03
N LYS A 94 5.27 -11.42 0.54
CA LYS A 94 4.64 -10.26 1.18
C LYS A 94 5.67 -9.16 1.52
N LEU A 95 6.59 -8.89 0.61
CA LEU A 95 7.77 -8.07 0.83
C LEU A 95 7.90 -6.97 -0.23
N LEU A 96 7.86 -5.71 0.22
CA LEU A 96 8.15 -4.56 -0.63
C LEU A 96 9.65 -4.33 -0.65
N THR A 97 10.26 -4.44 -1.83
CA THR A 97 11.69 -4.14 -2.02
C THR A 97 11.82 -2.77 -2.68
N LEU A 98 12.43 -1.82 -1.97
CA LEU A 98 12.66 -0.47 -2.47
C LEU A 98 13.99 -0.39 -3.25
N PRO A 99 14.12 0.55 -4.20
CA PRO A 99 15.36 0.76 -4.96
C PRO A 99 16.62 1.00 -4.13
N ASN A 100 16.51 1.53 -2.90
CA ASN A 100 17.64 1.66 -1.97
C ASN A 100 18.10 0.31 -1.35
N GLY A 101 17.44 -0.80 -1.69
CA GLY A 101 17.70 -2.13 -1.15
C GLY A 101 16.94 -2.45 0.14
N GLU A 102 16.14 -1.52 0.64
CA GLU A 102 15.32 -1.73 1.83
C GLU A 102 14.16 -2.68 1.54
N ARG A 103 13.83 -3.51 2.54
CA ARG A 103 12.81 -4.56 2.43
C ARG A 103 11.80 -4.41 3.56
N ILE A 104 10.56 -4.08 3.21
CA ILE A 104 9.48 -3.86 4.18
C ILE A 104 8.46 -4.99 4.04
N ARG A 105 8.28 -5.78 5.10
CA ARG A 105 7.31 -6.89 5.10
C ARG A 105 5.91 -6.40 5.45
N LEU A 106 4.94 -6.77 4.61
CA LEU A 106 3.52 -6.49 4.82
C LEU A 106 3.03 -7.18 6.10
N GLN A 107 2.50 -6.39 7.03
CA GLN A 107 1.91 -6.87 8.27
C GLN A 107 0.53 -7.49 8.02
N GLU A 108 0.12 -8.42 8.88
CA GLU A 108 -1.13 -9.16 8.69
C GLU A 108 -2.39 -8.27 8.74
N HIS A 109 -2.35 -7.19 9.52
CA HIS A 109 -3.44 -6.21 9.63
C HIS A 109 -3.53 -5.27 8.42
N VAL A 110 -2.57 -5.35 7.48
CA VAL A 110 -2.60 -4.54 6.25
C VAL A 110 -3.08 -5.40 5.08
N LYS A 111 -4.02 -4.86 4.30
CA LYS A 111 -4.56 -5.48 3.09
C LYS A 111 -4.36 -4.55 1.91
N LEU A 112 -4.07 -5.14 0.75
CA LEU A 112 -3.96 -4.43 -0.51
C LEU A 112 -5.23 -4.71 -1.33
N LEU A 113 -5.82 -3.67 -1.89
CA LEU A 113 -6.95 -3.77 -2.81
C LEU A 113 -6.61 -3.01 -4.07
N VAL A 114 -7.04 -3.51 -5.23
CA VAL A 114 -6.84 -2.84 -6.51
C VAL A 114 -8.21 -2.60 -7.13
N GLU A 115 -8.52 -1.34 -7.44
CA GLU A 115 -9.70 -0.93 -8.19
C GLU A 115 -9.27 -0.62 -9.63
N VAL A 116 -9.42 -1.61 -10.53
CA VAL A 116 -9.21 -1.43 -11.99
C VAL A 116 -10.53 -1.20 -12.71
N ALA A 117 -10.54 -0.38 -13.76
CA ALA A 117 -11.70 -0.24 -14.64
C ALA A 117 -11.84 -1.45 -15.58
N ASP A 118 -10.72 -1.86 -16.19
CA ASP A 118 -10.56 -3.01 -17.09
C ASP A 118 -9.18 -3.66 -16.84
N LEU A 119 -9.02 -4.96 -17.14
CA LEU A 119 -7.78 -5.72 -16.88
C LEU A 119 -7.08 -6.13 -18.19
#